data_AF-A0A8J5CF88-F1
#
_entry.id   AF-A0A8J5CF88-F1
#
_cell.length_a   1.000
_cell.length_b   1.000
_cell.length_c   1.000
_cell.angle_alpha   90.00
_cell.angle_beta   90.00
_cell.angle_gamma   90.00
#
_symmetry.space_group_name_H-M   'P 1'
#
loop_
_entity.id
_entity.type
_entity.pdbx_description
1 polymer ?
#
loop_
_entity_poly.entity_id
_entity_poly.type
_entity_poly.pdbx_seq_one_letter_code
_entity_poly.pdbx_strand_id
1 'polypeptide(L)'
;MAIPTKGTALLNFLTVNIDTMMTANQCENLIIFGDLNQNVVCDAFNTLLVVYDLHNYVSFPTHSSAGSSLDPVVTDLPPHTAQCFPLDFMGTSDHVAVLTKIQLKRPHEHYVEPHCGLGQQVKLAPHKPQLLNVSMSSVALRLIWDGKTLVPQNKVEVLGVTYDYRMTFRTHIERLALEASGKLASLKRMSWLLGSIGMEILYKAHVRSCMEYACLRWGGAANKHLALLDKVQGRAVRLIRNSGAGQEPRLHSLQYH
;
A
#
# COMPACT_ATOMS: atom_id res chain seq x y z
N MET A 1 -2.33 -35.62 -17.96
CA MET A 1 -1.89 -34.26 -18.34
C MET A 1 -2.70 -33.28 -17.50
N ALA A 2 -2.14 -32.83 -16.38
CA ALA A 2 -2.87 -32.01 -15.40
C ALA A 2 -2.93 -30.56 -15.88
N ILE A 3 -4.13 -29.98 -15.90
CA ILE A 3 -4.36 -28.57 -16.21
C ILE A 3 -3.79 -27.75 -15.05
N PRO A 4 -2.87 -26.78 -15.27
CA PRO A 4 -2.35 -25.98 -14.18
C PRO A 4 -3.50 -25.14 -13.59
N THR A 5 -3.76 -25.33 -12.30
CA THR A 5 -4.68 -24.50 -11.52
C THR A 5 -4.19 -23.06 -11.56
N LYS A 6 -5.11 -22.09 -11.68
CA LYS A 6 -4.81 -20.65 -11.84
C LYS A 6 -3.79 -20.08 -10.83
N GLY A 7 -3.59 -20.72 -9.68
CA GLY A 7 -2.61 -20.32 -8.66
C GLY A 7 -1.14 -20.59 -9.02
N THR A 8 -0.82 -21.62 -9.81
CA THR A 8 0.59 -21.98 -10.10
C THR A 8 1.22 -21.16 -11.23
N ALA A 9 0.40 -20.52 -12.05
CA ALA A 9 0.84 -19.76 -13.22
C ALA A 9 1.77 -18.59 -12.86
N LEU A 10 1.50 -17.90 -11.74
CA LEU A 10 2.32 -16.78 -11.28
C LEU A 10 3.70 -17.25 -10.79
N LEU A 11 3.74 -18.31 -9.97
CA LEU A 11 5.00 -18.85 -9.47
C LEU A 11 5.85 -19.44 -10.59
N ASN A 12 5.24 -20.17 -11.53
CA ASN A 12 5.94 -20.70 -12.71
C ASN A 12 6.47 -19.56 -13.60
N PHE A 13 5.72 -18.48 -13.76
CA PHE A 13 6.20 -17.30 -14.48
C PHE A 13 7.42 -16.69 -13.78
N LEU A 14 7.37 -16.51 -12.46
CA LEU A 14 8.49 -15.99 -11.68
C LEU A 14 9.73 -16.89 -11.81
N THR A 15 9.59 -18.20 -11.63
CA THR A 15 10.72 -19.15 -11.73
C THR A 15 11.38 -19.17 -13.11
N VAL A 16 10.65 -18.86 -14.18
CA VAL A 16 11.22 -18.83 -15.54
C VAL A 16 11.83 -17.47 -15.89
N ASN A 17 11.32 -16.38 -15.30
CA ASN A 17 11.65 -15.02 -15.75
C ASN A 17 12.54 -14.24 -14.78
N ILE A 18 12.72 -14.66 -13.52
CA ILE A 18 13.52 -13.93 -12.53
C ILE A 18 14.95 -13.72 -13.02
N ASP A 19 15.64 -14.73 -13.54
CA ASP A 19 17.03 -14.59 -14.01
C ASP A 19 17.15 -13.57 -15.15
N THR A 20 16.19 -13.59 -16.07
CA THR A 20 16.12 -12.63 -17.18
C THR A 20 15.84 -11.23 -16.65
N MET A 21 14.93 -11.08 -15.69
CA MET A 21 14.60 -9.81 -15.07
C MET A 21 15.76 -9.22 -14.24
N MET A 22 16.47 -10.05 -13.48
CA MET A 22 17.62 -9.62 -12.68
C MET A 22 18.77 -9.17 -13.58
N THR A 23 19.08 -9.96 -14.62
CA THR A 23 20.14 -9.65 -15.59
C THR A 23 19.83 -8.41 -16.41
N ALA A 24 18.59 -8.26 -16.89
CA ALA A 24 18.18 -7.11 -17.70
C ALA A 24 18.20 -5.78 -16.92
N ASN A 25 17.98 -5.82 -15.61
CA ASN A 25 17.88 -4.62 -14.77
C ASN A 25 19.12 -4.38 -13.90
N GLN A 26 20.19 -5.17 -14.05
CA GLN A 26 21.41 -5.08 -13.23
C GLN A 26 21.12 -5.12 -11.71
N CYS A 27 20.13 -5.92 -11.31
CA CYS A 27 19.77 -6.07 -9.90
C CYS A 27 20.67 -7.12 -9.23
N GLU A 28 21.31 -6.76 -8.11
CA GLU A 28 22.09 -7.71 -7.30
C GLU A 28 21.26 -8.41 -6.23
N ASN A 29 20.14 -7.81 -5.81
CA ASN A 29 19.30 -8.33 -4.73
C ASN A 29 17.84 -8.36 -5.18
N LEU A 30 17.13 -9.41 -4.80
CA LEU A 30 15.71 -9.65 -5.11
C LEU A 30 14.88 -9.58 -3.83
N ILE A 31 13.80 -8.78 -3.88
CA ILE A 31 12.81 -8.69 -2.80
C ILE A 31 11.43 -8.90 -3.43
N ILE A 32 10.70 -9.90 -2.95
CA ILE A 32 9.35 -10.25 -3.39
C ILE A 32 8.39 -10.07 -2.21
N PHE A 33 7.32 -9.30 -2.44
CA PHE A 33 6.21 -9.09 -1.50
C PHE A 33 4.87 -9.20 -2.23
N GLY A 34 3.86 -9.79 -1.59
CA GLY A 34 2.48 -9.81 -2.09
C GLY A 34 1.74 -11.13 -1.83
N ASP A 35 0.45 -11.19 -2.15
CA ASP A 35 -0.34 -12.42 -1.95
C ASP A 35 0.03 -13.50 -2.97
N LEU A 36 0.95 -14.39 -2.58
CA LEU A 36 1.37 -15.53 -3.41
C LEU A 36 0.51 -16.78 -3.18
N ASN A 37 -0.54 -16.72 -2.36
CA ASN A 37 -1.40 -17.85 -2.04
C ASN A 37 -0.59 -19.14 -1.71
N GLN A 38 0.48 -18.99 -0.92
CA GLN A 38 1.47 -20.05 -0.68
C GLN A 38 0.83 -21.37 -0.24
N ASN A 39 -0.23 -21.32 0.56
CA ASN A 39 -0.92 -22.50 1.08
C ASN A 39 -1.62 -23.34 0.00
N VAL A 40 -1.92 -22.73 -1.16
CA VAL A 40 -2.49 -23.42 -2.33
C VAL A 40 -1.38 -23.99 -3.21
N VAL A 41 -0.15 -23.47 -3.10
CA VAL A 41 0.99 -23.79 -3.98
C VAL A 41 2.31 -23.96 -3.21
N CYS A 42 2.30 -24.72 -2.12
CA CYS A 42 3.45 -24.88 -1.23
C CYS A 42 4.69 -25.41 -1.97
N ASP A 43 4.53 -26.37 -2.87
CA ASP A 43 5.66 -27.02 -3.54
C ASP A 43 6.37 -26.09 -4.53
N ALA A 44 5.62 -25.33 -5.34
CA ALA A 44 6.22 -24.39 -6.29
C ALA A 44 6.86 -23.19 -5.56
N PHE A 45 6.26 -22.76 -4.45
CA PHE A 45 6.81 -21.72 -3.59
C PHE A 45 8.12 -22.17 -2.94
N ASN A 46 8.17 -23.37 -2.34
CA ASN A 46 9.40 -23.93 -1.78
C ASN A 46 10.49 -24.12 -2.85
N THR A 47 10.11 -24.53 -4.06
CA THR A 47 11.04 -24.63 -5.19
C THR A 47 11.63 -23.26 -5.54
N LEU A 48 10.82 -22.21 -5.59
CA LEU A 48 11.29 -20.84 -5.82
C LEU A 48 12.30 -20.38 -4.75
N LEU A 49 12.02 -20.66 -3.47
CA LEU A 49 12.91 -20.31 -2.37
C LEU A 49 14.26 -21.01 -2.49
N VAL A 50 14.27 -22.31 -2.79
CA VAL A 50 15.50 -23.09 -2.90
C VAL A 50 16.31 -22.72 -4.14
N VAL A 51 15.65 -22.51 -5.29
CA VAL A 51 16.34 -22.21 -6.55
C VAL A 51 17.06 -20.87 -6.51
N TYR A 52 16.45 -19.87 -5.87
CA TYR A 52 16.97 -18.51 -5.82
C TYR A 52 17.61 -18.13 -4.48
N ASP A 53 17.83 -19.12 -3.60
CA ASP A 53 18.35 -18.94 -2.23
C ASP A 53 17.61 -17.83 -1.45
N LEU A 54 16.29 -17.79 -1.60
CA LEU A 54 15.46 -16.77 -1.00
C LEU A 54 14.96 -17.22 0.38
N HIS A 55 14.98 -16.30 1.33
CA HIS A 55 14.49 -16.53 2.68
C HIS A 55 13.14 -15.82 2.91
N ASN A 56 12.15 -16.53 3.45
CA ASN A 56 10.88 -15.94 3.86
C ASN A 56 10.98 -15.38 5.30
N TYR A 57 10.68 -14.09 5.47
CA TYR A 57 10.78 -13.38 6.75
C TYR A 57 9.44 -13.23 7.49
N VAL A 58 8.34 -13.72 6.93
CA VAL A 58 7.02 -13.71 7.58
C VAL A 58 6.72 -15.08 8.17
N SER A 59 6.76 -15.18 9.50
CA SER A 59 6.54 -16.42 10.26
C SER A 59 5.25 -16.41 11.11
N PHE A 60 4.38 -15.41 10.92
CA PHE A 60 3.15 -15.21 11.68
C PHE A 60 1.93 -15.20 10.75
N PRO A 61 0.72 -15.54 11.26
CA PRO A 61 -0.48 -15.58 10.41
C PRO A 61 -0.85 -14.18 9.93
N THR A 62 -1.08 -14.01 8.62
CA THR A 62 -1.53 -12.74 8.04
C THR A 62 -3.04 -12.71 7.76
N HIS A 63 -3.81 -13.71 8.18
CA HIS A 63 -5.27 -13.76 8.04
C HIS A 63 -5.96 -14.14 9.35
N SER A 64 -7.07 -13.48 9.63
CA SER A 64 -7.80 -13.55 10.90
C SER A 64 -8.80 -14.71 11.00
N SER A 65 -9.15 -15.40 9.90
CA SER A 65 -10.30 -16.34 9.88
C SER A 65 -9.96 -17.82 9.74
N ALA A 66 -8.72 -18.21 9.44
CA ALA A 66 -8.42 -19.62 9.15
C ALA A 66 -6.98 -20.09 9.44
N GLY A 67 -6.13 -19.26 10.07
CA GLY A 67 -4.73 -19.63 10.32
C GLY A 67 -3.90 -19.84 9.04
N SER A 68 -4.43 -19.46 7.87
CA SER A 68 -3.79 -19.68 6.57
C SER A 68 -3.98 -18.45 5.67
N SER A 69 -2.96 -17.61 5.65
CA SER A 69 -2.49 -16.88 4.47
C SER A 69 -1.09 -16.40 4.84
N LEU A 70 -0.14 -16.57 3.95
CA LEU A 70 1.23 -16.11 4.15
C LEU A 70 1.50 -15.15 3.01
N ASP A 71 1.28 -13.86 3.28
CA ASP A 71 1.83 -12.78 2.47
C ASP A 71 3.36 -12.82 2.68
N PRO A 72 4.12 -13.53 1.82
CA PRO A 72 5.56 -13.68 2.02
C PRO A 72 6.23 -12.34 1.88
N VAL A 73 7.30 -12.19 2.66
CA VAL A 73 8.34 -11.22 2.34
C VAL A 73 9.60 -12.05 2.14
N VAL A 74 9.96 -12.22 0.87
CA VAL A 74 10.97 -13.17 0.43
C VAL A 74 12.13 -12.40 -0.18
N THR A 75 13.34 -12.66 0.28
CA THR A 75 14.53 -11.98 -0.22
C THR A 75 15.78 -12.83 -0.08
N ASP A 76 16.73 -12.63 -0.99
CA ASP A 76 18.10 -13.15 -0.97
C ASP A 76 19.02 -12.39 0.00
N LEU A 77 18.52 -11.32 0.64
CA LEU A 77 19.32 -10.55 1.56
C LEU A 77 19.66 -11.34 2.84
N PRO A 78 20.85 -11.11 3.45
CA PRO A 78 21.29 -11.82 4.64
C PRO A 78 20.32 -11.71 5.84
N PRO A 79 20.29 -12.73 6.74
CA PRO A 79 19.30 -12.91 7.84
C PRO A 79 19.26 -11.86 8.96
N HIS A 80 19.74 -10.65 8.72
CA HIS A 80 19.78 -9.52 9.66
C HIS A 80 19.40 -8.20 8.99
N THR A 81 19.17 -8.20 7.68
CA THR A 81 18.82 -7.01 6.91
C THR A 81 17.32 -6.76 6.88
N ALA A 82 16.49 -7.80 6.96
CA ALA A 82 15.03 -7.70 6.95
C ALA A 82 14.42 -8.11 8.29
N GLN A 83 13.49 -7.31 8.79
CA GLN A 83 12.65 -7.61 9.96
C GLN A 83 11.19 -7.37 9.61
N CYS A 84 10.32 -8.33 9.88
CA CYS A 84 8.88 -8.22 9.65
C CYS A 84 8.14 -8.19 10.98
N PHE A 85 7.19 -7.27 11.11
CA PHE A 85 6.33 -7.14 12.28
C PHE A 85 4.87 -7.17 11.83
N PRO A 86 3.99 -7.93 12.51
CA PRO A 86 2.56 -7.79 12.31
C PRO A 86 2.12 -6.41 12.81
N LEU A 87 1.33 -5.72 12.01
CA LEU A 87 0.57 -4.54 12.45
C LEU A 87 -0.81 -5.01 12.91
N ASP A 88 -1.32 -4.42 13.99
CA ASP A 88 -2.65 -4.73 14.51
C ASP A 88 -3.77 -4.47 13.47
N PHE A 89 -4.98 -4.94 13.79
CA PHE A 89 -6.16 -4.91 12.93
C PHE A 89 -6.36 -3.59 12.15
N MET A 90 -6.20 -3.65 10.82
CA MET A 90 -6.27 -2.52 9.89
C MET A 90 -7.70 -2.32 9.34
N GLY A 91 -8.61 -1.85 10.18
CA GLY A 91 -9.90 -1.33 9.74
C GLY A 91 -10.94 -2.40 9.39
N THR A 92 -11.21 -2.65 8.11
CA THR A 92 -12.22 -3.66 7.67
C THR A 92 -11.62 -4.85 6.93
N SER A 93 -10.28 -4.93 6.84
CA SER A 93 -9.60 -6.04 6.17
C SER A 93 -9.58 -7.27 7.07
N ASP A 94 -9.77 -8.43 6.45
CA ASP A 94 -9.57 -9.75 7.03
C ASP A 94 -8.08 -10.17 7.06
N HIS A 95 -7.20 -9.37 6.45
CA HIS A 95 -5.75 -9.52 6.47
C HIS A 95 -5.08 -8.63 7.53
N VAL A 96 -4.02 -9.14 8.14
CA VAL A 96 -3.11 -8.45 9.04
C VAL A 96 -2.01 -7.80 8.20
N ALA A 97 -1.80 -6.50 8.34
CA ALA A 97 -0.75 -5.83 7.59
C ALA A 97 0.64 -6.22 8.12
N VAL A 98 1.60 -6.39 7.21
CA VAL A 98 2.99 -6.71 7.53
C VAL A 98 3.84 -5.46 7.36
N LEU A 99 4.47 -5.00 8.45
CA LEU A 99 5.50 -3.97 8.38
C LEU A 99 6.87 -4.63 8.17
N THR A 100 7.47 -4.44 7.01
CA THR A 100 8.84 -4.90 6.72
C THR A 100 9.82 -3.74 6.82
N LYS A 101 10.84 -3.90 7.67
CA LYS A 101 12.00 -3.01 7.76
C LYS A 101 13.19 -3.67 7.08
N ILE A 102 13.68 -3.10 5.99
CA ILE A 102 14.84 -3.60 5.24
C ILE A 102 16.00 -2.59 5.37
N GLN A 103 17.17 -3.08 5.78
CA GLN A 103 18.42 -2.32 5.85
C GLN A 103 19.25 -2.59 4.59
N LEU A 104 19.21 -1.66 3.65
CA LEU A 104 20.04 -1.70 2.44
C LEU A 104 21.40 -1.05 2.74
N LYS A 105 22.50 -1.73 2.41
CA LYS A 105 23.82 -1.10 2.36
C LYS A 105 23.82 -0.12 1.18
N ARG A 106 24.29 1.13 1.40
CA ARG A 106 24.43 2.09 0.30
C ARG A 106 25.45 1.54 -0.70
N PRO A 107 25.11 1.43 -2.00
CA PRO A 107 26.14 1.23 -3.02
C PRO A 107 27.01 2.49 -3.10
N HIS A 108 28.32 2.31 -3.28
CA HIS A 108 29.16 3.39 -3.77
C HIS A 108 28.67 3.82 -5.16
N GLU A 109 28.59 5.13 -5.40
CA GLU A 109 28.16 5.71 -6.68
C GLU A 109 29.05 5.24 -7.83
N HIS A 110 28.55 4.30 -8.63
CA HIS A 110 29.01 4.11 -10.00
C HIS A 110 27.85 4.36 -10.95
N TYR A 111 28.00 5.44 -11.71
CA TYR A 111 27.09 5.87 -12.74
C TYR A 111 27.22 4.92 -13.92
N VAL A 112 26.18 4.13 -14.20
CA VAL A 112 26.09 3.29 -15.40
C VAL A 112 24.90 3.80 -16.21
N GLU A 113 25.14 4.20 -17.46
CA GLU A 113 24.08 4.57 -18.39
C GLU A 113 23.23 3.36 -18.76
N PRO A 114 21.89 3.47 -18.85
CA PRO A 114 21.06 2.34 -19.21
C PRO A 114 21.06 2.14 -20.73
N HIS A 115 21.74 1.09 -21.19
CA HIS A 115 21.49 0.50 -22.51
C HIS A 115 20.33 -0.50 -22.38
N CYS A 116 19.15 -0.15 -22.93
CA CYS A 116 17.99 -1.05 -22.96
C CYS A 116 18.18 -2.21 -23.95
N GLY A 117 18.26 -3.44 -23.43
CA GLY A 117 18.17 -4.69 -24.20
C GLY A 117 16.72 -5.12 -24.46
N LEU A 118 16.51 -5.80 -25.58
CA LEU A 118 15.20 -6.25 -26.09
C LEU A 118 14.50 -7.23 -25.13
N GLY A 119 13.33 -6.85 -24.62
CA GLY A 119 12.40 -7.74 -23.92
C GLY A 119 11.18 -6.97 -23.41
N GLN A 120 10.06 -7.06 -24.15
CA GLN A 120 8.77 -6.39 -23.90
C GLN A 120 8.81 -4.85 -23.83
N GLN A 121 8.55 -4.20 -24.97
CA GLN A 121 8.30 -2.76 -25.02
C GLN A 121 6.98 -2.41 -24.30
N VAL A 122 7.03 -2.14 -23.00
CA VAL A 122 5.99 -1.35 -22.35
C VAL A 122 6.24 0.11 -22.76
N LYS A 123 5.55 0.55 -23.81
CA LYS A 123 5.57 1.95 -24.24
C LYS A 123 4.84 2.79 -23.19
N LEU A 124 5.55 3.20 -22.15
CA LEU A 124 5.04 4.11 -21.14
C LEU A 124 4.74 5.46 -21.82
N ALA A 125 3.55 6.00 -21.58
CA ALA A 125 3.17 7.25 -22.20
C ALA A 125 4.13 8.36 -21.73
N PRO A 126 4.62 9.23 -22.64
CA PRO A 126 5.71 10.18 -22.35
C PRO A 126 5.39 11.22 -21.28
N HIS A 127 4.13 11.34 -20.85
CA HIS A 127 3.66 12.25 -19.79
C HIS A 127 3.44 11.57 -18.43
N LYS A 128 3.57 10.24 -18.36
CA LYS A 128 3.39 9.48 -17.12
C LYS A 128 4.56 9.51 -16.13
N PRO A 129 5.85 9.62 -16.54
CA PRO A 129 6.93 9.57 -15.56
C PRO A 129 6.92 10.85 -14.71
N GLN A 130 6.73 10.69 -13.40
CA GLN A 130 6.78 11.77 -12.41
C GLN A 130 7.92 11.48 -11.45
N LEU A 131 8.69 12.51 -11.11
CA LEU A 131 9.78 12.41 -10.15
C LEU A 131 9.36 13.08 -8.84
N LEU A 132 9.31 12.32 -7.76
CA LEU A 132 9.21 12.85 -6.40
C LEU A 132 10.56 12.63 -5.71
N ASN A 133 11.27 13.71 -5.38
CA ASN A 133 12.50 13.60 -4.61
C ASN A 133 12.17 13.53 -3.11
N VAL A 134 12.45 12.38 -2.50
CA VAL A 134 12.28 12.15 -1.06
C VAL A 134 13.65 11.93 -0.47
N SER A 135 14.28 13.00 0.02
CA SER A 135 15.64 12.96 0.55
C SER A 135 15.81 13.93 1.71
N MET A 136 16.58 13.50 2.70
CA MET A 136 17.08 14.37 3.77
C MET A 136 18.34 15.15 3.34
N SER A 137 18.95 14.75 2.21
CA SER A 137 20.12 15.40 1.63
C SER A 137 19.70 16.53 0.69
N SER A 138 20.41 17.66 0.77
CA SER A 138 20.20 18.83 -0.09
C SER A 138 20.70 18.65 -1.53
N VAL A 139 21.23 17.47 -1.87
CA VAL A 139 21.81 17.19 -3.18
C VAL A 139 20.72 17.09 -4.24
N ALA A 140 20.88 17.88 -5.30
CA ALA A 140 19.95 17.91 -6.42
C ALA A 140 20.09 16.64 -7.27
N LEU A 141 19.08 15.77 -7.24
CA LEU A 141 18.98 14.63 -8.14
C LEU A 141 18.62 15.10 -9.56
N ARG A 142 19.45 14.75 -10.54
CA ARG A 142 19.14 14.91 -11.97
C ARG A 142 18.92 13.54 -12.58
N LEU A 143 17.68 13.27 -12.99
CA LEU A 143 17.30 12.04 -13.67
C LEU A 143 16.88 12.36 -15.10
N ILE A 144 17.36 11.57 -16.05
CA ILE A 144 17.04 11.68 -17.48
C ILE A 144 16.24 10.45 -17.87
N TRP A 145 15.04 10.65 -18.42
CA TRP A 145 14.15 9.60 -18.92
C TRP A 145 13.80 9.88 -20.37
N ASP A 146 14.07 8.93 -21.28
CA ASP A 146 13.79 9.07 -22.72
C ASP A 146 14.37 10.37 -23.32
N GLY A 147 15.62 10.68 -22.95
CA GLY A 147 16.31 11.91 -23.36
C GLY A 147 15.78 13.22 -22.73
N LYS A 148 14.78 13.15 -21.85
CA LYS A 148 14.22 14.31 -21.15
C LYS A 148 14.60 14.31 -19.68
N THR A 149 15.10 15.42 -19.18
CA THR A 149 15.34 15.60 -17.74
C THR A 149 14.01 15.66 -17.00
N LEU A 150 13.80 14.76 -16.04
CA LEU A 150 12.64 14.78 -15.16
C LEU A 150 12.84 15.87 -14.10
N VAL A 151 11.86 16.77 -14.00
CA VAL A 151 11.85 17.82 -12.98
C VAL A 151 11.22 17.26 -11.70
N PRO A 152 11.90 17.36 -10.54
CA PRO A 152 11.30 16.98 -9.26
C PRO A 152 10.02 17.78 -9.00
N GLN A 153 8.96 17.07 -8.64
CA GLN A 153 7.69 17.64 -8.24
C GLN A 153 7.58 17.66 -6.72
N ASN A 154 6.85 18.64 -6.19
CA ASN A 154 6.58 18.73 -4.75
C ASN A 154 5.51 17.73 -4.31
N LYS A 155 4.72 17.22 -5.26
CA LYS A 155 3.68 16.24 -5.01
C LYS A 155 3.49 15.33 -6.21
N VAL A 156 3.11 14.09 -5.95
CA VAL A 156 2.81 13.07 -6.97
C VAL A 156 1.57 12.31 -6.52
N GLU A 157 0.69 11.96 -7.45
CA GLU A 157 -0.47 11.12 -7.17
C GLU A 157 -0.24 9.71 -7.73
N VAL A 158 -0.33 8.71 -6.86
CA VAL A 158 -0.20 7.30 -7.23
C VAL A 158 -1.39 6.55 -6.69
N LEU A 159 -2.18 5.94 -7.57
CA LEU A 159 -3.36 5.14 -7.21
C LEU A 159 -4.31 5.89 -6.25
N GLY A 160 -4.58 7.16 -6.55
CA GLY A 160 -5.48 7.98 -5.73
C GLY A 160 -4.91 8.42 -4.36
N VAL A 161 -3.62 8.20 -4.10
CA VAL A 161 -2.92 8.72 -2.91
C VAL A 161 -1.96 9.82 -3.32
N THR A 162 -2.05 10.97 -2.66
CA THR A 162 -1.16 12.11 -2.91
C THR A 162 0.03 12.07 -1.96
N TYR A 163 1.22 11.94 -2.54
CA TYR A 163 2.50 12.05 -1.86
C TYR A 163 3.02 13.46 -1.96
N ASP A 164 3.42 14.07 -0.85
CA ASP A 164 4.25 15.28 -0.86
C ASP A 164 5.72 14.93 -0.65
N TYR A 165 6.63 15.79 -1.10
CA TYR A 165 8.08 15.58 -1.02
C TYR A 165 8.61 15.40 0.42
N ARG A 166 7.83 15.82 1.43
CA ARG A 166 8.15 15.64 2.86
C ARG A 166 7.49 14.40 3.47
N MET A 167 6.76 13.62 2.67
CA MET A 167 5.96 12.47 3.12
C MET A 167 5.05 12.79 4.32
N THR A 168 4.53 14.03 4.38
CA THR A 168 3.66 14.45 5.48
C THR A 168 2.21 13.98 5.32
N PHE A 169 1.82 13.63 4.08
CA PHE A 169 0.47 13.29 3.65
C PHE A 169 -0.57 14.37 3.95
N ARG A 170 -0.12 15.60 4.24
CA ARG A 170 -1.00 16.72 4.60
C ARG A 170 -2.06 16.97 3.53
N THR A 171 -1.61 17.17 2.29
CA THR A 171 -2.48 17.48 1.14
C THR A 171 -3.46 16.36 0.87
N HIS A 172 -3.02 15.11 1.05
CA HIS A 172 -3.87 13.93 0.88
C HIS A 172 -4.98 13.89 1.94
N ILE A 173 -4.62 14.04 3.21
CA ILE A 173 -5.58 14.01 4.33
C ILE A 173 -6.56 15.19 4.26
N GLU A 174 -6.10 16.38 3.89
CA GLU A 174 -6.97 17.55 3.67
C GLU A 174 -8.01 17.27 2.58
N ARG A 175 -7.61 16.64 1.47
CA ARG A 175 -8.52 16.22 0.40
C ARG A 175 -9.52 15.16 0.86
N LEU A 176 -9.06 14.11 1.56
CA LEU A 176 -9.94 13.08 2.13
C LEU A 176 -10.98 13.69 3.07
N ALA A 177 -10.56 14.60 3.96
CA ALA A 177 -11.45 15.27 4.89
C ALA A 177 -12.50 16.12 4.16
N LEU A 178 -12.12 16.80 3.08
CA LEU A 178 -13.04 17.59 2.25
C LEU A 178 -14.06 16.69 1.54
N GLU A 179 -13.60 15.62 0.89
CA GLU A 179 -14.47 14.66 0.19
C GLU A 179 -15.46 13.99 1.15
N ALA A 180 -14.95 13.48 2.29
CA ALA A 180 -15.77 12.86 3.32
C ALA A 180 -16.77 13.87 3.94
N SER A 181 -16.38 15.14 4.10
CA SER A 181 -17.30 16.20 4.52
C SER A 181 -18.43 16.43 3.52
N GLY A 182 -18.11 16.41 2.22
CA GLY A 182 -19.11 16.52 1.15
C GLY A 182 -20.10 15.36 1.18
N LYS A 183 -19.60 14.12 1.30
CA LYS A 183 -20.43 12.91 1.42
C LYS A 183 -21.30 12.95 2.67
N LEU A 184 -20.75 13.39 3.81
CA LEU A 184 -21.51 13.55 5.05
C LEU A 184 -22.59 14.64 4.93
N ALA A 185 -22.32 15.74 4.22
CA ALA A 185 -23.31 16.78 3.96
C ALA A 185 -24.47 16.25 3.10
N SER A 186 -24.16 15.41 2.10
CA SER A 186 -25.18 14.70 1.32
C SER A 186 -26.02 13.78 2.20
N LEU A 187 -25.38 12.96 3.05
CA LEU A 187 -26.07 12.07 3.98
C LEU A 187 -26.99 12.85 4.95
N LYS A 188 -26.53 14.02 5.44
CA LYS A 188 -27.34 14.91 6.27
C LYS A 188 -28.61 15.40 5.58
N ARG A 189 -28.59 15.66 4.26
CA ARG A 189 -29.79 16.14 3.53
C ARG A 189 -30.88 15.07 3.40
N MET A 190 -30.49 13.80 3.44
CA MET A 190 -31.39 12.65 3.34
C MET A 190 -31.62 11.97 4.70
N SER A 191 -31.17 12.57 5.80
CA SER A 191 -31.25 11.95 7.13
C SER A 191 -32.67 11.74 7.64
N TRP A 192 -33.64 12.49 7.12
CA TRP A 192 -35.06 12.36 7.46
C TRP A 192 -35.71 11.11 6.84
N LEU A 193 -35.08 10.49 5.83
CA LEU A 193 -35.53 9.25 5.19
C LEU A 193 -35.02 8.00 5.92
N LEU A 194 -34.12 8.14 6.88
CA LEU A 194 -33.30 7.06 7.41
C LEU A 194 -33.38 7.02 8.94
N GLY A 195 -33.57 5.83 9.50
CA GLY A 195 -33.34 5.60 10.93
C GLY A 195 -31.85 5.60 11.29
N SER A 196 -31.53 5.59 12.58
CA SER A 196 -30.14 5.58 13.08
C SER A 196 -29.28 4.45 12.48
N ILE A 197 -29.85 3.25 12.35
CA ILE A 197 -29.16 2.08 11.74
C ILE A 197 -28.81 2.34 10.27
N GLY A 198 -29.77 2.85 9.48
CA GLY A 198 -29.54 3.16 8.07
C GLY A 198 -28.51 4.28 7.88
N MET A 199 -28.54 5.28 8.77
CA MET A 199 -27.55 6.36 8.81
C MET A 199 -26.14 5.82 9.11
N GLU A 200 -26.01 4.89 10.05
CA GLU A 200 -24.73 4.26 10.38
C GLU A 200 -24.18 3.43 9.20
N ILE A 201 -25.04 2.63 8.56
CA ILE A 201 -24.66 1.83 7.39
C ILE A 201 -24.15 2.74 6.26
N LEU A 202 -24.88 3.80 5.92
CA LEU A 202 -24.48 4.71 4.84
C LEU A 202 -23.24 5.55 5.20
N TYR A 203 -23.08 5.92 6.47
CA TYR A 203 -21.86 6.54 6.94
C TYR A 203 -20.66 5.61 6.73
N LYS A 204 -20.74 4.35 7.18
CA LYS A 204 -19.67 3.37 7.02
C LYS A 204 -19.36 3.12 5.55
N ALA A 205 -20.38 2.92 4.73
CA ALA A 205 -20.25 2.56 3.32
C ALA A 205 -19.67 3.67 2.44
N HIS A 206 -20.03 4.94 2.69
CA HIS A 206 -19.65 6.04 1.78
C HIS A 206 -18.69 7.06 2.39
N VAL A 207 -18.84 7.40 3.67
CA VAL A 207 -18.03 8.44 4.33
C VAL A 207 -16.77 7.82 4.93
N ARG A 208 -16.93 6.75 5.72
CA ARG A 208 -15.82 6.11 6.43
C ARG A 208 -14.87 5.39 5.47
N SER A 209 -15.40 4.60 4.54
CA SER A 209 -14.61 3.92 3.49
C SER A 209 -13.70 4.85 2.70
N CYS A 210 -14.17 6.07 2.41
CA CYS A 210 -13.38 7.12 1.76
C CYS A 210 -12.19 7.56 2.61
N MET A 211 -12.42 7.76 3.91
CA MET A 211 -11.37 8.15 4.84
C MET A 211 -10.41 7.01 5.17
N GLU A 212 -10.78 5.74 5.02
CA GLU A 212 -9.91 4.58 5.33
C GLU A 212 -9.11 4.08 4.10
N TYR A 213 -9.41 4.59 2.91
CA TYR A 213 -8.74 4.15 1.69
C TYR A 213 -7.21 4.36 1.78
N ALA A 214 -6.47 3.27 1.56
CA ALA A 214 -5.01 3.23 1.61
C ALA A 214 -4.42 3.78 2.92
N CYS A 215 -5.11 3.61 4.06
CA CYS A 215 -4.67 4.07 5.38
C CYS A 215 -3.26 3.60 5.73
N LEU A 216 -2.82 2.43 5.28
CA LEU A 216 -1.44 1.95 5.44
C LEU A 216 -0.37 2.93 4.94
N ARG A 217 -0.72 3.83 4.01
CA ARG A 217 0.25 4.77 3.44
C ARG A 217 0.31 6.09 4.22
N TRP A 218 -0.76 6.49 4.90
CA TRP A 218 -0.87 7.81 5.53
C TRP A 218 -1.36 7.79 6.99
N GLY A 219 -1.70 6.63 7.55
CA GLY A 219 -2.17 6.46 8.94
C GLY A 219 -1.14 6.91 9.98
N GLY A 220 0.15 6.76 9.66
CA GLY A 220 1.25 7.31 10.46
C GLY A 220 1.52 8.81 10.29
N ALA A 221 0.65 9.57 9.62
CA ALA A 221 0.83 11.01 9.48
C ALA A 221 0.71 11.75 10.82
N ALA A 222 1.24 12.97 10.89
CA ALA A 222 1.20 13.75 12.12
C ALA A 222 -0.24 13.95 12.64
N ASN A 223 -0.45 13.78 13.94
CA ASN A 223 -1.77 13.88 14.61
C ASN A 223 -2.57 15.13 14.25
N LYS A 224 -1.90 16.27 14.01
CA LYS A 224 -2.55 17.52 13.57
C LYS A 224 -3.32 17.38 12.25
N HIS A 225 -2.86 16.51 11.35
CA HIS A 225 -3.51 16.21 10.08
C HIS A 225 -4.63 15.20 10.27
N LEU A 226 -4.37 14.10 10.99
CA LEU A 226 -5.37 13.07 11.30
C LEU A 226 -6.59 13.64 12.06
N ALA A 227 -6.39 14.64 12.90
CA ALA A 227 -7.45 15.35 13.61
C ALA A 227 -8.51 15.97 12.68
N LEU A 228 -8.22 16.18 11.39
CA LEU A 228 -9.23 16.60 10.41
C LEU A 228 -10.24 15.49 10.13
N LEU A 229 -9.79 14.23 10.05
CA LEU A 229 -10.65 13.07 9.83
C LEU A 229 -11.49 12.78 11.09
N ASP A 230 -10.91 12.90 12.28
CA ASP A 230 -11.65 12.77 13.54
C ASP A 230 -12.77 13.82 13.66
N LYS A 231 -12.56 15.04 13.15
CA LYS A 231 -13.61 16.07 13.08
C LYS A 231 -14.75 15.68 12.14
N VAL A 232 -14.48 14.98 11.03
CA VAL A 232 -15.53 14.44 10.15
C VAL A 232 -16.31 13.35 10.89
N GLN A 233 -15.60 12.40 11.51
CA GLN A 233 -16.21 11.32 12.29
C GLN A 233 -17.07 11.86 13.45
N GLY A 234 -16.58 12.83 14.22
CA GLY A 234 -17.33 13.45 15.30
C GLY A 234 -18.59 14.17 14.82
N ARG A 235 -18.58 14.76 13.61
CA ARG A 235 -19.79 15.32 12.99
C ARG A 235 -20.77 14.23 12.59
N ALA A 236 -20.29 13.10 12.08
CA ALA A 236 -21.13 11.97 11.72
C ALA A 236 -21.78 11.30 12.94
N VAL A 237 -21.03 11.08 14.03
CA VAL A 237 -21.56 10.56 15.30
C VAL A 237 -22.72 11.43 15.81
N ARG A 238 -22.53 12.76 15.83
CA ARG A 238 -23.59 13.70 16.24
C ARG A 238 -24.81 13.62 15.33
N LEU A 239 -24.61 13.48 14.03
CA LEU A 239 -25.70 13.35 13.06
C LEU A 239 -26.49 12.06 13.30
N ILE A 240 -25.82 10.91 13.40
CA ILE A 240 -26.45 9.60 13.61
C ILE A 240 -27.23 9.56 14.93
N ARG A 241 -26.65 10.12 16.01
CA ARG A 241 -27.32 10.20 17.32
C ARG A 241 -28.59 11.05 17.29
N ASN A 242 -28.60 12.12 16.50
CA ASN A 242 -29.79 12.97 16.37
C ASN A 242 -30.89 12.32 15.49
N SER A 243 -30.55 11.27 14.72
CA SER A 243 -31.48 10.51 13.87
C SER A 243 -32.20 9.36 14.59
N GLY A 244 -31.91 9.09 15.87
CA GLY A 244 -32.65 8.11 16.68
C GLY A 244 -32.05 7.88 18.08
N ALA A 245 -32.88 7.52 19.06
CA ALA A 245 -32.51 7.25 20.46
C ALA A 245 -31.79 5.90 20.69
N GLY A 246 -30.90 5.51 19.77
CA GLY A 246 -30.18 4.23 19.78
C GLY A 246 -28.73 4.36 20.23
N GLN A 247 -28.20 3.27 20.80
CA GLN A 247 -26.86 3.01 21.32
C GLN A 247 -25.71 3.75 20.61
N GLU A 248 -24.64 4.08 21.35
CA GLU A 248 -23.44 4.76 20.83
C GLU A 248 -22.90 4.06 19.57
N PRO A 249 -22.76 4.77 18.43
CA PRO A 249 -22.19 4.18 17.23
C PRO A 249 -20.74 3.79 17.52
N ARG A 250 -20.41 2.50 17.37
CA ARG A 250 -19.06 1.95 17.59
C ARG A 250 -18.11 2.41 16.48
N LEU A 251 -17.63 3.65 16.61
CA LEU A 251 -16.70 4.27 15.66
C LEU A 251 -15.39 4.56 16.38
N HIS A 252 -14.42 3.66 16.22
CA HIS A 252 -13.06 3.86 16.70
C HIS A 252 -12.39 5.02 15.96
N SER A 253 -11.53 5.78 16.66
CA SER A 253 -10.75 6.85 16.03
C SER A 253 -9.80 6.26 14.99
N LEU A 254 -9.58 7.03 13.93
CA LEU A 254 -8.63 6.68 12.87
C LEU A 254 -7.16 6.89 13.31
N GLN A 255 -6.92 7.43 14.52
CA GLN A 255 -5.59 7.66 15.06
C GLN A 255 -4.85 6.38 15.47
N TYR A 256 -5.54 5.24 15.52
CA TYR A 256 -4.99 3.94 15.93
C TYR A 256 -4.82 2.96 14.74
N HIS A 257 -4.80 3.47 13.51
CA HIS A 257 -4.56 2.70 12.29
C HIS A 257 -3.19 3.02 11.69
#